data_AF-A0A4U1J0S6-F1
#
_entry.id   AF-A0A4U1J0S6-F1
#
_cell.length_a   1.000
_cell.length_b   1.000
_cell.length_c   1.000
_cell.angle_alpha   90.00
_cell.angle_beta   90.00
_cell.angle_gamma   90.00
#
_symmetry.space_group_name_H-M   'P 1'
#
loop_
_entity.id
_entity.type
_entity.pdbx_description
1 polymer ?
#
loop_
_entity_poly.entity_id
_entity_poly.type
_entity_poly.pdbx_seq_one_letter_code
_entity_poly.pdbx_strand_id
1 'polypeptide(L)'
;MAVRTIHPRTSLGSVLAEITYTHSRLKAHPLGAPHVAAFEALRAEWPAVHNKELVVRDAITDAQALIDHVDDLLDNLANGVVHAILTITNGDRTHALYKHFLGNKTPSDFKRPVLGGQLEAMKAWLPALEQSEHAPLVAFAPALAGLLGQASSAVTAKAEAEGARDQFRDFGERKKFIDKLNGCRKETHGALARLPHEHSSLPRNFADKFFRRERVEPGDEADVTITSVKANIVEMQKELAAQHKLLADLEAEEAKVAEAAIHADKEALVVLEAQAAEAQAKAAALRAKIEAK
;
A
#
# COMPACT_ATOMS: atom_id res chain seq x y z
N MET A 1 -17.14 -2.50 37.65
CA MET A 1 -16.22 -2.70 36.50
C MET A 1 -16.27 -1.45 35.65
N ALA A 2 -15.20 -1.10 34.93
CA ALA A 2 -15.23 0.03 34.00
C ALA A 2 -15.85 -0.38 32.66
N VAL A 3 -16.59 0.51 32.01
CA VAL A 3 -17.12 0.25 30.67
C VAL A 3 -15.97 0.07 29.66
N ARG A 4 -16.10 -0.93 28.79
CA ARG A 4 -15.13 -1.18 27.72
C ARG A 4 -14.98 0.03 26.82
N THR A 5 -13.72 0.39 26.54
CA THR A 5 -13.34 1.38 25.54
C THR A 5 -13.28 0.72 24.17
N ILE A 6 -13.95 1.32 23.18
CA ILE A 6 -13.93 0.86 21.79
C ILE A 6 -12.66 1.37 21.13
N HIS A 7 -11.91 0.49 20.48
CA HIS A 7 -10.67 0.86 19.80
C HIS A 7 -10.97 1.59 18.49
N PRO A 8 -10.21 2.63 18.07
CA PRO A 8 -10.43 3.35 16.81
C PRO A 8 -10.43 2.46 15.57
N ARG A 9 -9.70 1.33 15.61
CA ARG A 9 -9.66 0.32 14.53
C ARG A 9 -10.82 -0.68 14.52
N THR A 10 -11.73 -0.60 15.47
CA THR A 10 -12.96 -1.41 15.46
C THR A 10 -13.78 -1.06 14.21
N SER A 11 -14.36 -2.06 13.54
CA SER A 11 -15.17 -1.82 12.34
C SER A 11 -16.38 -0.92 12.66
N LEU A 12 -16.70 0.03 11.77
CA LEU A 12 -17.81 0.95 12.02
C LEU A 12 -19.16 0.22 12.13
N GLY A 13 -19.33 -0.93 11.48
CA GLY A 13 -20.50 -1.79 11.69
C GLY A 13 -20.63 -2.32 13.12
N SER A 14 -19.52 -2.75 13.74
CA SER A 14 -19.52 -3.16 15.15
C SER A 14 -19.77 -1.98 16.08
N VAL A 15 -19.25 -0.81 15.75
CA VAL A 15 -19.50 0.45 16.47
C VAL A 15 -20.98 0.81 16.44
N LEU A 16 -21.66 0.69 15.30
CA LEU A 16 -23.10 0.92 15.20
C LEU A 16 -23.90 -0.06 16.06
N ALA A 17 -23.48 -1.33 16.08
CA ALA A 17 -24.13 -2.34 16.92
C ALA A 17 -24.00 -2.01 18.42
N GLU A 18 -22.84 -1.51 18.86
CA GLU A 18 -22.62 -1.04 20.23
C GLU A 18 -23.52 0.15 20.60
N ILE A 19 -23.60 1.16 19.73
CA ILE A 19 -24.45 2.33 19.91
C ILE A 19 -25.92 1.90 19.99
N THR A 20 -26.36 1.10 19.02
CA THR A 20 -27.76 0.66 18.88
C THR A 20 -28.18 -0.20 20.07
N TYR A 21 -27.34 -1.13 20.51
CA TYR A 21 -27.62 -1.95 21.69
C TYR A 21 -27.79 -1.08 22.93
N THR A 22 -26.84 -0.19 23.19
CA THR A 22 -26.85 0.67 24.38
C THR A 22 -28.06 1.59 24.37
N HIS A 23 -28.33 2.23 23.23
CA HIS A 23 -29.51 3.07 23.01
C HIS A 23 -30.82 2.32 23.30
N SER A 24 -30.99 1.11 22.74
CA SER A 24 -32.19 0.29 22.97
C SER A 24 -32.35 -0.11 24.44
N ARG A 25 -31.26 -0.43 25.14
CA ARG A 25 -31.30 -0.74 26.58
C ARG A 25 -31.67 0.47 27.42
N LEU A 26 -31.16 1.65 27.08
CA LEU A 26 -31.50 2.91 27.74
C LEU A 26 -32.98 3.27 27.55
N LYS A 27 -33.52 3.09 26.35
CA LYS A 27 -34.95 3.31 26.07
C LYS A 27 -35.86 2.33 26.82
N ALA A 28 -35.41 1.10 27.03
CA ALA A 28 -36.20 0.06 27.67
C ALA A 28 -36.30 0.19 29.20
N HIS A 29 -35.48 1.04 29.83
CA HIS A 29 -35.43 1.17 31.29
C HIS A 29 -35.66 2.62 31.72
N PRO A 30 -36.59 2.92 32.65
CA PRO A 30 -36.91 4.29 33.06
C PRO A 30 -35.69 5.10 33.52
N LEU A 31 -34.81 4.49 34.33
CA LEU A 31 -33.57 5.13 34.80
C LEU A 31 -32.52 5.38 33.71
N GLY A 32 -32.71 4.84 32.50
CA GLY A 32 -31.86 5.11 31.34
C GLY A 32 -32.32 6.30 30.48
N ALA A 33 -33.54 6.78 30.68
CA ALA A 33 -34.16 7.84 29.87
C ALA A 33 -33.29 9.10 29.70
N PRO A 34 -32.60 9.62 30.75
CA PRO A 34 -31.77 10.81 30.63
C PRO A 34 -30.61 10.70 29.62
N HIS A 35 -30.19 9.48 29.28
CA HIS A 35 -29.04 9.25 28.40
C HIS A 35 -29.45 8.88 26.95
N VAL A 36 -30.74 8.72 26.67
CA VAL A 36 -31.24 8.28 25.35
C VAL A 36 -30.82 9.26 24.26
N ALA A 37 -31.05 10.56 24.47
CA ALA A 37 -30.78 11.60 23.45
C ALA A 37 -29.30 11.64 23.02
N ALA A 38 -28.37 11.41 23.96
CA ALA A 38 -26.94 11.39 23.65
C ALA A 38 -26.56 10.23 22.70
N PHE A 39 -27.12 9.04 22.92
CA PHE A 39 -26.88 7.89 22.05
C PHE A 39 -27.65 7.99 20.73
N GLU A 40 -28.79 8.67 20.70
CA GLU A 40 -29.53 8.97 19.47
C GLU A 40 -28.72 9.91 18.56
N ALA A 41 -28.11 10.96 19.12
CA ALA A 41 -27.22 11.86 18.39
C ALA A 41 -25.99 11.13 17.82
N LEU A 42 -25.34 10.28 18.62
CA LEU A 42 -24.22 9.44 18.15
C LEU A 42 -24.63 8.51 17.00
N ARG A 43 -25.83 7.95 17.05
CA ARG A 43 -26.37 7.11 15.98
C ARG A 43 -26.66 7.91 14.71
N ALA A 44 -27.10 9.17 14.84
CA ALA A 44 -27.35 10.06 13.70
C ALA A 44 -26.06 10.56 13.03
N GLU A 45 -24.96 10.69 13.79
CA GLU A 45 -23.64 11.07 13.26
C GLU A 45 -22.93 9.92 12.54
N TRP A 46 -23.19 8.67 12.94
CA TRP A 46 -22.51 7.48 12.42
C TRP A 46 -22.54 7.33 10.88
N PRO A 47 -23.67 7.53 10.16
CA PRO A 47 -23.72 7.34 8.71
C PRO A 47 -22.75 8.25 7.95
N ALA A 48 -22.55 9.49 8.40
CA ALA A 48 -21.64 10.42 7.75
C ALA A 48 -20.18 9.94 7.87
N VAL A 49 -19.78 9.46 9.06
CA VAL A 49 -18.46 8.88 9.29
C VAL A 49 -18.27 7.61 8.48
N HIS A 50 -19.28 6.73 8.45
CA HIS A 50 -19.20 5.49 7.68
C HIS A 50 -19.15 5.72 6.16
N ASN A 51 -19.93 6.66 5.64
CA ASN A 51 -19.87 7.02 4.23
C ASN A 51 -18.49 7.56 3.84
N LYS A 52 -17.86 8.37 4.70
CA LYS A 52 -16.50 8.86 4.46
C LYS A 52 -15.47 7.72 4.43
N GLU A 53 -15.61 6.71 5.31
CA GLU A 53 -14.78 5.51 5.27
C GLU A 53 -14.90 4.77 3.93
N LEU A 54 -16.13 4.59 3.44
CA LEU A 54 -16.39 3.92 2.16
C LEU A 54 -15.76 4.69 1.00
N VAL A 55 -16.02 6.00 0.89
CA VAL A 55 -15.48 6.85 -0.17
C VAL A 55 -13.96 6.77 -0.24
N VAL A 56 -13.27 6.81 0.90
CA VAL A 56 -11.81 6.74 0.91
C VAL A 56 -11.30 5.33 0.57
N ARG A 57 -12.01 4.27 0.99
CA ARG A 57 -11.65 2.90 0.62
C ARG A 57 -11.85 2.64 -0.87
N ASP A 58 -12.93 3.16 -1.42
CA ASP A 58 -13.25 3.05 -2.85
C ASP A 58 -12.20 3.81 -3.67
N ALA A 59 -11.80 5.02 -3.26
CA ALA A 59 -10.74 5.77 -3.92
C ALA A 59 -9.39 5.02 -3.98
N ILE A 60 -9.01 4.29 -2.92
CA ILE A 60 -7.81 3.43 -2.95
C ILE A 60 -7.98 2.30 -3.97
N THR A 61 -9.16 1.68 -4.00
CA THR A 61 -9.46 0.56 -4.91
C THR A 61 -9.46 1.03 -6.37
N ASP A 62 -10.09 2.16 -6.65
CA ASP A 62 -10.13 2.78 -7.97
C ASP A 62 -8.72 3.16 -8.45
N ALA A 63 -7.91 3.77 -7.57
CA ALA A 63 -6.53 4.10 -7.89
C ALA A 63 -5.67 2.86 -8.14
N GLN A 64 -5.86 1.78 -7.38
CA GLN A 64 -5.18 0.51 -7.62
C GLN A 64 -5.60 -0.11 -8.97
N ALA A 65 -6.89 -0.10 -9.29
CA ALA A 65 -7.38 -0.62 -10.57
C ALA A 65 -6.80 0.17 -11.76
N LEU A 66 -6.61 1.48 -11.62
CA LEU A 66 -5.94 2.30 -12.62
C LEU A 66 -4.45 1.97 -12.74
N ILE A 67 -3.75 1.71 -11.64
CA ILE A 67 -2.37 1.22 -11.65
C ILE A 67 -2.28 -0.08 -12.42
N ASP A 68 -3.11 -1.07 -12.07
CA ASP A 68 -3.11 -2.39 -12.71
C ASP A 68 -3.40 -2.26 -14.22
N HIS A 69 -4.36 -1.42 -14.60
CA HIS A 69 -4.68 -1.17 -16.00
C HIS A 69 -3.52 -0.55 -16.77
N VAL A 70 -2.83 0.45 -16.20
CA VAL A 70 -1.71 1.11 -16.87
C VAL A 70 -0.49 0.19 -16.93
N ASP A 71 -0.27 -0.66 -15.93
CA ASP A 71 0.76 -1.72 -15.93
C ASP A 71 0.55 -2.66 -17.13
N ASP A 72 -0.67 -3.17 -17.32
CA ASP A 72 -1.03 -4.01 -18.48
C ASP A 72 -0.73 -3.32 -19.82
N LEU A 73 -1.02 -2.02 -19.93
CA LEU A 73 -0.76 -1.25 -21.15
C LEU A 73 0.75 -1.05 -21.39
N LEU A 74 1.51 -0.76 -20.34
CA LEU A 74 2.97 -0.64 -20.39
C LEU A 74 3.61 -1.97 -20.78
N ASP A 75 3.11 -3.08 -20.25
CA ASP A 75 3.51 -4.44 -20.60
C ASP A 75 3.30 -4.76 -22.08
N ASN A 76 2.13 -4.40 -22.61
CA ASN A 76 1.81 -4.58 -24.02
C ASN A 76 2.69 -3.71 -24.92
N LEU A 77 2.93 -2.45 -24.52
CA LEU A 77 3.82 -1.55 -25.24
C LEU A 77 5.27 -2.07 -25.22
N ALA A 78 5.75 -2.58 -24.08
CA ALA A 78 7.06 -3.20 -23.96
C ALA A 78 7.19 -4.40 -24.90
N ASN A 79 6.18 -5.28 -24.98
CA ASN A 79 6.18 -6.39 -25.94
C ASN A 79 6.27 -5.88 -27.39
N GLY A 80 5.55 -4.81 -27.73
CA GLY A 80 5.57 -4.18 -29.05
C GLY A 80 6.96 -3.62 -29.42
N VAL A 81 7.59 -2.87 -28.52
CA VAL A 81 8.94 -2.33 -28.69
C VAL A 81 9.95 -3.46 -28.88
N VAL A 82 9.89 -4.49 -28.03
CA VAL A 82 10.79 -5.65 -28.12
C VAL A 82 10.61 -6.39 -29.44
N HIS A 83 9.38 -6.58 -29.91
CA HIS A 83 9.12 -7.21 -31.19
C HIS A 83 9.68 -6.40 -32.36
N ALA A 84 9.55 -5.07 -32.33
CA ALA A 84 10.13 -4.19 -33.33
C ALA A 84 11.67 -4.27 -33.33
N ILE A 85 12.31 -4.26 -32.16
CA ILE A 85 13.77 -4.42 -32.03
C ILE A 85 14.23 -5.77 -32.60
N LEU A 86 13.55 -6.87 -32.25
CA LEU A 86 13.89 -8.19 -32.77
C LEU A 86 13.70 -8.28 -34.28
N THR A 87 12.73 -7.56 -34.85
CA THR A 87 12.56 -7.48 -36.30
C THR A 87 13.71 -6.72 -36.96
N ILE A 88 14.13 -5.58 -36.39
CA ILE A 88 15.25 -4.77 -36.87
C ILE A 88 16.58 -5.53 -36.79
N THR A 89 16.77 -6.30 -35.72
CA THR A 89 18.01 -7.03 -35.41
C THR A 89 18.00 -8.48 -35.90
N ASN A 90 17.00 -8.86 -36.71
CA ASN A 90 16.84 -10.22 -37.25
C ASN A 90 16.87 -11.33 -36.17
N GLY A 91 16.26 -11.06 -35.02
CA GLY A 91 16.12 -11.99 -33.90
C GLY A 91 17.30 -12.01 -32.92
N ASP A 92 18.33 -11.18 -33.12
CA ASP A 92 19.53 -11.18 -32.26
C ASP A 92 19.30 -10.45 -30.93
N ARG A 93 19.19 -11.24 -29.85
CA ARG A 93 19.06 -10.75 -28.46
C ARG A 93 20.39 -10.28 -27.86
N THR A 94 21.51 -10.52 -28.52
CA THR A 94 22.82 -10.03 -28.09
C THR A 94 23.17 -8.67 -28.70
N HIS A 95 22.38 -8.22 -29.68
CA HIS A 95 22.56 -6.97 -30.39
C HIS A 95 22.53 -5.77 -29.44
N ALA A 96 23.38 -4.77 -29.70
CA ALA A 96 23.51 -3.58 -28.85
C ALA A 96 22.18 -2.85 -28.64
N LEU A 97 21.34 -2.77 -29.68
CA LEU A 97 19.99 -2.19 -29.59
C LEU A 97 19.08 -2.94 -28.61
N TYR A 98 19.11 -4.28 -28.60
CA TYR A 98 18.33 -5.08 -27.66
C TYR A 98 18.80 -4.85 -26.22
N LYS A 99 20.12 -4.89 -26.01
CA LYS A 99 20.74 -4.63 -24.70
C LYS A 99 20.53 -3.20 -24.21
N HIS A 100 20.42 -2.23 -25.11
CA HIS A 100 20.16 -0.84 -24.73
C HIS A 100 18.80 -0.68 -24.02
N PHE A 101 17.76 -1.34 -24.53
CA PHE A 101 16.41 -1.25 -23.94
C PHE A 101 16.21 -2.24 -22.79
N LEU A 102 16.58 -3.51 -22.97
CA LEU A 102 16.27 -4.56 -21.98
C LEU A 102 17.45 -4.92 -21.06
N GLY A 103 18.66 -4.42 -21.33
CA GLY A 103 19.87 -4.91 -20.69
C GLY A 103 20.08 -6.39 -20.96
N ASN A 104 20.36 -7.14 -19.90
CA ASN A 104 20.46 -8.61 -19.93
C ASN A 104 19.14 -9.31 -19.51
N LYS A 105 18.03 -8.56 -19.35
CA LYS A 105 16.76 -9.12 -18.91
C LYS A 105 15.98 -9.74 -20.07
N THR A 106 15.23 -10.79 -19.80
CA THR A 106 14.20 -11.26 -20.74
C THR A 106 12.99 -10.32 -20.70
N PRO A 107 12.12 -10.29 -21.73
CA PRO A 107 10.90 -9.50 -21.69
C PRO A 107 9.99 -9.89 -20.52
N SER A 108 10.00 -11.16 -20.11
CA SER A 108 9.23 -11.61 -18.94
C SER A 108 9.82 -11.07 -17.64
N ASP A 109 11.14 -11.01 -17.51
CA ASP A 109 11.80 -10.48 -16.30
C ASP A 109 11.71 -8.96 -16.21
N PHE A 110 11.67 -8.28 -17.36
CA PHE A 110 11.50 -6.82 -17.43
C PHE A 110 10.15 -6.36 -16.90
N LYS A 111 9.08 -7.11 -17.20
CA LYS A 111 7.68 -6.81 -16.85
C LYS A 111 7.25 -7.31 -15.46
N ARG A 112 8.09 -8.12 -14.81
CA ARG A 112 7.77 -8.74 -13.53
C ARG A 112 7.60 -7.75 -12.35
N PRO A 113 8.32 -6.61 -12.28
CA PRO A 113 8.09 -5.62 -11.23
C PRO A 113 6.81 -4.82 -11.53
N VAL A 114 5.72 -5.12 -10.82
CA VAL A 114 4.46 -4.36 -10.91
C VAL A 114 4.71 -2.92 -10.49
N LEU A 115 4.52 -1.98 -11.42
CA LEU A 115 4.63 -0.53 -11.29
C LEU A 115 5.64 -0.02 -10.23
N GLY A 116 6.92 -0.10 -10.59
CA GLY A 116 8.04 0.49 -9.85
C GLY A 116 9.29 0.56 -10.74
N GLY A 117 10.14 -0.46 -10.67
CA GLY A 117 11.34 -0.56 -11.51
C GLY A 117 11.06 -0.57 -13.02
N GLN A 118 9.91 -1.12 -13.45
CA GLN A 118 9.49 -1.07 -14.85
C GLN A 118 9.18 0.37 -15.31
N LEU A 119 8.51 1.17 -14.49
CA LEU A 119 8.16 2.54 -14.82
C LEU A 119 9.41 3.40 -15.03
N GLU A 120 10.38 3.31 -14.12
CA GLU A 120 11.65 4.05 -14.26
C GLU A 120 12.46 3.57 -15.47
N ALA A 121 12.50 2.26 -15.73
CA ALA A 121 13.17 1.72 -16.90
C ALA A 121 12.52 2.21 -18.22
N MET A 122 11.19 2.17 -18.30
CA MET A 122 10.47 2.64 -19.48
C MET A 122 10.53 4.17 -19.63
N LYS A 123 10.63 4.92 -18.54
CA LYS A 123 10.91 6.36 -18.59
C LYS A 123 12.28 6.66 -19.22
N ALA A 124 13.29 5.84 -18.92
CA ALA A 124 14.60 5.95 -19.56
C ALA A 124 14.58 5.57 -21.06
N TRP A 125 13.59 4.80 -21.52
CA TRP A 125 13.43 4.46 -22.94
C TRP A 125 12.93 5.63 -23.78
N LEU A 126 12.19 6.57 -23.20
CA LEU A 126 11.51 7.62 -23.96
C LEU A 126 12.46 8.45 -24.84
N PRO A 127 13.59 9.00 -24.32
CA PRO A 127 14.54 9.72 -25.17
C PRO A 127 15.15 8.84 -26.28
N ALA A 128 15.41 7.56 -25.99
CA ALA A 128 15.97 6.62 -26.95
C ALA A 128 14.99 6.27 -28.07
N LEU A 129 13.69 6.16 -27.76
CA LEU A 129 12.66 5.97 -28.77
C LEU A 129 12.46 7.23 -29.62
N GLU A 130 12.45 8.42 -29.01
CA GLU A 130 12.31 9.70 -29.72
C GLU A 130 13.47 9.98 -30.69
N GLN A 131 14.69 9.61 -30.30
CA GLN A 131 15.92 9.86 -31.07
C GLN A 131 16.34 8.67 -31.94
N SER A 132 15.54 7.61 -31.98
CA SER A 132 15.87 6.40 -32.74
C SER A 132 15.93 6.67 -34.24
N GLU A 133 16.96 6.16 -34.91
CA GLU A 133 17.09 6.18 -36.38
C GLU A 133 16.06 5.23 -37.05
N HIS A 134 15.46 4.31 -36.29
CA HIS A 134 14.45 3.39 -36.77
C HIS A 134 13.04 3.96 -36.59
N ALA A 135 12.37 4.31 -37.68
CA ALA A 135 10.99 4.82 -37.69
C ALA A 135 9.97 3.96 -36.91
N PRO A 136 10.02 2.61 -36.94
CA PRO A 136 9.12 1.78 -36.13
C PRO A 136 9.25 2.00 -34.62
N LEU A 137 10.44 2.37 -34.13
CA LEU A 137 10.67 2.62 -32.70
C LEU A 137 10.18 4.02 -32.30
N VAL A 138 10.40 5.02 -33.16
CA VAL A 138 9.89 6.40 -32.96
C VAL A 138 8.37 6.41 -32.81
N ALA A 139 7.67 5.53 -33.53
CA ALA A 139 6.21 5.42 -33.46
C ALA A 139 5.67 5.06 -32.06
N PHE A 140 6.46 4.42 -31.19
CA PHE A 140 6.04 4.07 -29.83
C PHE A 140 6.21 5.21 -28.82
N ALA A 141 7.05 6.22 -29.10
CA ALA A 141 7.38 7.27 -28.16
C ALA A 141 6.15 8.07 -27.66
N PRO A 142 5.19 8.50 -28.51
CA PRO A 142 4.01 9.23 -28.04
C PRO A 142 3.11 8.39 -27.11
N ALA A 143 2.94 7.10 -27.43
CA ALA A 143 2.14 6.18 -26.63
C ALA A 143 2.81 5.94 -25.26
N LEU A 144 4.13 5.75 -25.24
CA LEU A 144 4.89 5.62 -24.00
C LEU A 144 4.78 6.87 -23.12
N ALA A 145 4.97 8.07 -23.70
CA ALA A 145 4.85 9.33 -22.97
C ALA A 145 3.45 9.49 -22.31
N GLY A 146 2.40 9.13 -23.05
CA GLY A 146 1.03 9.14 -22.53
C GLY A 146 0.83 8.18 -21.35
N LEU A 147 1.31 6.93 -21.48
CA LEU A 147 1.19 5.92 -20.43
C LEU A 147 2.01 6.28 -19.18
N LEU A 148 3.20 6.85 -19.33
CA LEU A 148 4.00 7.32 -18.19
C LEU A 148 3.29 8.43 -17.40
N GLY A 149 2.60 9.35 -18.09
CA GLY A 149 1.78 10.38 -17.45
C GLY A 149 0.59 9.79 -16.68
N GLN A 150 -0.10 8.80 -17.27
CA GLN A 150 -1.21 8.11 -16.62
C GLN A 150 -0.74 7.32 -15.40
N ALA A 151 0.37 6.59 -15.52
CA ALA A 151 0.94 5.80 -14.44
C ALA A 151 1.35 6.69 -13.24
N SER A 152 2.06 7.79 -13.50
CA SER A 152 2.43 8.76 -12.47
C SER A 152 1.21 9.34 -11.73
N SER A 153 0.16 9.66 -12.49
CA SER A 153 -1.10 10.17 -11.92
C SER A 153 -1.80 9.11 -11.06
N ALA A 154 -1.84 7.85 -11.49
CA ALA A 154 -2.46 6.76 -10.75
C ALA A 154 -1.70 6.43 -9.45
N VAL A 155 -0.37 6.39 -9.49
CA VAL A 155 0.48 6.22 -8.29
C VAL A 155 0.26 7.35 -7.29
N THR A 156 0.22 8.60 -7.78
CA THR A 156 -0.04 9.77 -6.94
C THR A 156 -1.44 9.69 -6.30
N ALA A 157 -2.47 9.37 -7.11
CA ALA A 157 -3.84 9.23 -6.62
C ALA A 157 -3.97 8.15 -5.54
N LYS A 158 -3.26 7.01 -5.70
CA LYS A 158 -3.24 5.95 -4.67
C LYS A 158 -2.58 6.46 -3.39
N ALA A 159 -1.42 7.09 -3.48
CA ALA A 159 -0.71 7.62 -2.31
C ALA A 159 -1.54 8.67 -1.56
N GLU A 160 -2.22 9.56 -2.30
CA GLU A 160 -3.13 10.55 -1.72
C GLU A 160 -4.35 9.90 -1.04
N ALA A 161 -4.95 8.88 -1.67
CA ALA A 161 -6.08 8.15 -1.09
C ALA A 161 -5.69 7.38 0.18
N GLU A 162 -4.52 6.75 0.19
CA GLU A 162 -3.96 6.08 1.37
C GLU A 162 -3.63 7.07 2.49
N GLY A 163 -3.05 8.23 2.15
CA GLY A 163 -2.83 9.32 3.10
C GLY A 163 -4.12 9.87 3.69
N ALA A 164 -5.15 10.07 2.86
CA ALA A 164 -6.47 10.51 3.31
C ALA A 164 -7.14 9.48 4.24
N ARG A 165 -6.94 8.18 3.99
CA ARG A 165 -7.43 7.08 4.84
C ARG A 165 -6.78 7.10 6.20
N ASP A 166 -5.46 7.24 6.25
CA ASP A 166 -4.72 7.28 7.51
C ASP A 166 -5.04 8.56 8.28
N GLN A 167 -5.13 9.71 7.62
CA GLN A 167 -5.55 10.96 8.24
C GLN A 167 -6.97 10.83 8.84
N PHE A 168 -7.94 10.34 8.06
CA PHE A 168 -9.32 10.12 8.53
C PHE A 168 -9.38 9.17 9.72
N ARG A 169 -8.59 8.08 9.71
CA ARG A 169 -8.59 7.04 10.73
C ARG A 169 -7.89 7.49 12.02
N ASP A 170 -6.70 8.06 11.91
CA ASP A 170 -5.76 8.21 13.02
C ASP A 170 -5.81 9.61 13.66
N PHE A 171 -6.26 10.64 12.93
CA PHE A 171 -6.35 12.02 13.43
C PHE A 171 -7.68 12.73 13.11
N GLY A 172 -8.46 12.17 12.20
CA GLY A 172 -9.64 12.78 11.60
C GLY A 172 -10.96 12.45 12.30
N GLU A 173 -12.02 12.52 11.51
CA GLU A 173 -13.40 12.41 11.96
C GLU A 173 -13.69 11.05 12.59
N ARG A 174 -13.08 9.96 12.09
CA ARG A 174 -13.27 8.63 12.68
C ARG A 174 -12.78 8.60 14.13
N LYS A 175 -11.53 9.04 14.37
CA LYS A 175 -10.97 9.04 15.72
C LYS A 175 -11.81 9.94 16.65
N LYS A 176 -12.14 11.14 16.20
CA LYS A 176 -12.98 12.09 16.96
C LYS A 176 -14.34 11.47 17.33
N PHE A 177 -14.97 10.77 16.39
CA PHE A 177 -16.23 10.08 16.63
C PHE A 177 -16.10 8.95 17.64
N ILE A 178 -15.06 8.12 17.54
CA ILE A 178 -14.80 7.03 18.49
C ILE A 178 -14.47 7.56 19.89
N ASP A 179 -13.65 8.61 19.98
CA ASP A 179 -13.32 9.27 21.25
C ASP A 179 -14.58 9.85 21.91
N LYS A 180 -15.44 10.52 21.12
CA LYS A 180 -16.74 11.03 21.58
C LYS A 180 -17.66 9.93 22.06
N LEU A 181 -17.77 8.82 21.32
CA LEU A 181 -18.54 7.65 21.73
C LEU A 181 -18.02 7.06 23.04
N ASN A 182 -16.70 6.90 23.17
CA ASN A 182 -16.07 6.39 24.38
C ASN A 182 -16.30 7.31 25.59
N GLY A 183 -16.23 8.63 25.39
CA GLY A 183 -16.58 9.62 26.41
C GLY A 183 -18.02 9.45 26.88
N CYS A 184 -18.97 9.46 25.94
CA CYS A 184 -20.39 9.28 26.25
C CYS A 184 -20.67 7.95 26.98
N ARG A 185 -20.05 6.84 26.54
CA ARG A 185 -20.18 5.53 27.22
C ARG A 185 -19.68 5.59 28.66
N LYS A 186 -18.53 6.22 28.92
CA LYS A 186 -17.95 6.36 30.26
C LYS A 186 -18.82 7.24 31.16
N GLU A 187 -19.31 8.36 30.64
CA GLU A 187 -20.21 9.26 31.37
C GLU A 187 -21.52 8.56 31.75
N THR A 188 -22.16 7.90 30.79
CA THR A 188 -23.40 7.13 31.03
C THR A 188 -23.17 5.98 31.99
N HIS A 189 -22.08 5.22 31.84
CA HIS A 189 -21.75 4.15 32.79
C HIS A 189 -21.54 4.69 34.20
N GLY A 190 -20.77 5.78 34.35
CA GLY A 190 -20.52 6.42 35.63
C GLY A 190 -21.80 6.93 36.30
N ALA A 191 -22.71 7.53 35.54
CA ALA A 191 -24.02 7.95 36.05
C ALA A 191 -24.86 6.76 36.52
N LEU A 192 -24.98 5.71 35.70
CA LEU A 192 -25.75 4.51 36.04
C LEU A 192 -25.13 3.71 37.20
N ALA A 193 -23.81 3.76 37.37
CA ALA A 193 -23.09 3.06 38.43
C ALA A 193 -23.29 3.70 39.81
N ARG A 194 -23.76 4.96 39.89
CA ARG A 194 -24.09 5.62 41.15
C ARG A 194 -25.46 5.22 41.67
N LEU A 195 -26.40 4.87 40.79
CA LEU A 195 -27.78 4.56 41.15
C LEU A 195 -27.96 3.45 42.19
N PRO A 196 -27.15 2.38 42.26
CA PRO A 196 -27.24 1.40 43.34
C PRO A 196 -26.92 1.93 44.74
N HIS A 197 -26.22 3.06 44.85
CA HIS A 197 -26.00 3.75 46.13
C HIS A 197 -27.22 4.58 46.55
N GLU A 198 -28.01 5.06 45.59
CA GLU A 198 -29.22 5.86 45.80
C GLU A 198 -30.47 4.98 45.94
N HIS A 199 -30.45 3.78 45.34
CA HIS A 199 -31.53 2.81 45.34
C HIS A 199 -31.02 1.42 45.76
N SER A 200 -31.25 1.05 47.02
CA SER A 200 -30.77 -0.21 47.61
C SER A 200 -31.34 -1.49 46.97
N SER A 201 -32.40 -1.38 46.17
CA SER A 201 -32.99 -2.50 45.42
C SER A 201 -32.25 -2.83 44.11
N LEU A 202 -31.32 -1.96 43.67
CA LEU A 202 -30.57 -2.18 42.44
C LEU A 202 -29.30 -3.01 42.68
N PRO A 203 -28.95 -3.92 41.76
CA PRO A 203 -27.72 -4.69 41.89
C PRO A 203 -26.49 -3.83 41.64
N ARG A 204 -25.35 -4.19 42.26
CA ARG A 204 -24.07 -3.48 42.09
C ARG A 204 -23.58 -3.39 40.63
N ASN A 205 -23.97 -4.33 39.78
CA ASN A 205 -23.62 -4.37 38.35
C ASN A 205 -24.72 -3.77 37.45
N PHE A 206 -25.60 -2.93 37.99
CA PHE A 206 -26.73 -2.34 37.27
C PHE A 206 -26.30 -1.65 35.97
N ALA A 207 -25.27 -0.80 36.02
CA ALA A 207 -24.73 -0.10 34.85
C ALA A 207 -24.29 -1.05 33.73
N ASP A 208 -23.67 -2.18 34.07
CA ASP A 208 -23.15 -3.15 33.10
C ASP A 208 -24.25 -3.86 32.30
N LYS A 209 -25.51 -3.74 32.71
CA LYS A 209 -26.67 -4.31 32.00
C LYS A 209 -27.12 -3.46 30.81
N PHE A 210 -26.60 -2.24 30.67
CA PHE A 210 -26.95 -1.32 29.59
C PHE A 210 -26.02 -1.44 28.38
N PHE A 211 -24.81 -1.95 28.58
CA PHE A 211 -23.80 -2.07 27.53
C PHE A 211 -23.75 -3.48 27.00
N ARG A 212 -23.40 -3.61 25.71
CA ARG A 212 -23.28 -4.91 25.07
C ARG A 212 -22.15 -5.69 25.76
N ARG A 213 -22.48 -6.90 26.21
CA ARG A 213 -21.49 -7.88 26.66
C ARG A 213 -21.03 -8.66 25.44
N GLU A 214 -19.75 -8.98 25.37
CA GLU A 214 -19.30 -10.00 24.43
C GLU A 214 -20.00 -11.30 24.79
N ARG A 215 -20.61 -11.94 23.79
CA ARG A 215 -21.07 -13.30 23.94
C ARG A 215 -19.81 -14.14 23.89
N VAL A 216 -19.20 -14.34 25.05
CA VAL A 216 -18.23 -15.41 25.24
C VAL A 216 -19.04 -16.68 25.13
N GLU A 217 -18.83 -17.47 24.07
CA GLU A 217 -19.41 -18.80 24.02
C GLU A 217 -18.91 -19.59 25.25
N PRO A 218 -19.72 -20.43 25.91
CA PRO A 218 -19.24 -21.23 27.03
C PRO A 218 -18.12 -22.16 26.52
N GLY A 219 -16.87 -21.76 26.73
CA GLY A 219 -15.68 -22.34 26.08
C GLY A 219 -14.58 -21.30 25.81
N ASP A 220 -14.94 -20.02 25.66
CA ASP A 220 -14.03 -18.89 25.40
C ASP A 220 -13.74 -18.05 26.65
N GLU A 221 -13.88 -18.59 27.86
CA GLU A 221 -13.24 -18.02 29.05
C GLU A 221 -11.71 -18.25 28.98
N ALA A 222 -11.07 -17.76 27.93
CA ALA A 222 -9.80 -17.10 28.14
C ALA A 222 -10.16 -15.65 28.47
N ASP A 223 -10.29 -15.35 29.76
CA ASP A 223 -10.01 -14.01 30.26
C ASP A 223 -8.84 -13.45 29.42
N VAL A 224 -8.89 -12.17 29.04
CA VAL A 224 -7.70 -11.49 28.50
C VAL A 224 -6.69 -11.44 29.65
N THR A 225 -6.01 -12.57 29.84
CA THR A 225 -5.00 -12.83 30.83
C THR A 225 -3.68 -12.35 30.25
N ILE A 226 -2.71 -12.09 31.12
CA ILE A 226 -1.34 -11.82 30.67
C ILE A 226 -0.86 -12.96 29.74
N THR A 227 -1.32 -14.19 29.96
CA THR A 227 -1.01 -15.35 29.12
C THR A 227 -1.59 -15.26 27.72
N SER A 228 -2.87 -14.90 27.54
CA SER A 228 -3.47 -14.78 26.21
C SER A 228 -2.96 -13.56 25.43
N VAL A 229 -2.67 -12.45 26.12
CA VAL A 229 -1.98 -11.30 25.50
C VAL A 229 -0.55 -11.66 25.10
N LYS A 230 0.19 -12.40 25.93
CA LYS A 230 1.52 -12.90 25.56
C LYS A 230 1.48 -13.84 24.35
N ALA A 231 0.48 -14.71 24.27
CA ALA A 231 0.29 -15.59 23.12
C ALA A 231 0.02 -14.78 21.84
N ASN A 232 -0.84 -13.76 21.92
CA ASN A 232 -1.12 -12.86 20.80
C ASN A 232 0.13 -12.04 20.41
N ILE A 233 0.94 -11.57 21.37
CA ILE A 233 2.23 -10.92 21.10
C ILE A 233 3.18 -11.87 20.36
N VAL A 234 3.26 -13.15 20.76
CA VAL A 234 4.10 -14.14 20.08
C VAL A 234 3.61 -14.40 18.65
N GLU A 235 2.30 -14.43 18.44
CA GLU A 235 1.70 -14.57 17.11
C GLU A 235 1.98 -13.35 16.23
N MET A 236 1.76 -12.15 16.74
CA MET A 236 2.12 -10.89 16.06
C MET A 236 3.63 -10.79 15.80
N GLN A 237 4.48 -11.30 16.70
CA GLN A 237 5.92 -11.37 16.48
C GLN A 237 6.28 -12.36 15.37
N LYS A 238 5.55 -13.47 15.22
CA LYS A 238 5.72 -14.38 14.07
C LYS A 238 5.27 -13.73 12.77
N GLU A 239 4.15 -13.02 12.77
CA GLU A 239 3.71 -12.26 11.59
C GLU A 239 4.70 -11.16 11.23
N LEU A 240 5.20 -10.42 12.21
CA LEU A 240 6.23 -9.40 12.03
C LEU A 240 7.55 -10.01 11.53
N ALA A 241 7.95 -11.19 12.03
CA ALA A 241 9.11 -11.92 11.53
C ALA A 241 8.90 -12.40 10.08
N ALA A 242 7.69 -12.84 9.73
CA ALA A 242 7.36 -13.20 8.35
C ALA A 242 7.39 -12.00 7.41
N GLN A 243 6.90 -10.84 7.86
CA GLN A 243 6.97 -9.57 7.13
C GLN A 243 8.41 -9.06 7.00
N HIS A 244 9.23 -9.15 8.05
CA HIS A 244 10.66 -8.85 7.96
C HIS A 244 11.40 -9.79 7.03
N LYS A 245 11.04 -11.07 7.01
CA LYS A 245 11.59 -12.02 6.04
C LYS A 245 11.20 -11.65 4.61
N LEU A 246 9.93 -11.32 4.37
CA LEU A 246 9.47 -10.85 3.06
C LEU A 246 10.21 -9.57 2.64
N LEU A 247 10.38 -8.62 3.55
CA LEU A 247 11.17 -7.41 3.31
C LEU A 247 12.62 -7.75 2.95
N ALA A 248 13.28 -8.62 3.72
CA ALA A 248 14.64 -9.05 3.45
C ALA A 248 14.78 -9.79 2.12
N ASP A 249 13.79 -10.61 1.75
CA ASP A 249 13.76 -11.31 0.47
C ASP A 249 13.60 -10.31 -0.69
N LEU A 250 12.77 -9.27 -0.53
CA LEU A 250 12.59 -8.18 -1.52
C LEU A 250 13.85 -7.31 -1.62
N GLU A 251 14.45 -6.91 -0.50
CA GLU A 251 15.71 -6.16 -0.45
C GLU A 251 16.87 -6.96 -1.05
N ALA A 252 16.92 -8.28 -0.83
CA ALA A 252 17.91 -9.15 -1.43
C ALA A 252 17.72 -9.30 -2.94
N GLU A 253 16.49 -9.33 -3.44
CA GLU A 253 16.23 -9.29 -4.89
C GLU A 253 16.59 -7.93 -5.49
N GLU A 254 16.28 -6.81 -4.84
CA GLU A 254 16.74 -5.49 -5.27
C GLU A 254 18.27 -5.40 -5.29
N ALA A 255 18.95 -5.91 -4.26
CA ALA A 255 20.40 -5.95 -4.16
C ALA A 255 21.03 -6.84 -5.24
N LYS A 256 20.46 -8.01 -5.55
CA LYS A 256 20.91 -8.86 -6.67
C LYS A 256 20.76 -8.16 -8.01
N VAL A 257 19.67 -7.42 -8.21
CA VAL A 257 19.46 -6.63 -9.44
C VAL A 257 20.51 -5.52 -9.53
N ALA A 258 20.82 -4.85 -8.43
CA ALA A 258 21.88 -3.84 -8.36
C ALA A 258 23.29 -4.42 -8.57
N GLU A 259 23.62 -5.56 -7.95
CA GLU A 259 24.90 -6.25 -8.14
C GLU A 259 25.06 -6.78 -9.56
N ALA A 260 24.00 -7.33 -10.16
CA ALA A 260 24.02 -7.75 -11.56
C ALA A 260 24.24 -6.57 -12.51
N ALA A 261 23.68 -5.39 -12.20
CA ALA A 261 23.96 -4.16 -12.94
C ALA A 261 25.42 -3.72 -12.79
N ILE A 262 25.95 -3.69 -11.57
CA ILE A 262 27.36 -3.34 -11.31
C ILE A 262 28.31 -4.33 -12.00
N HIS A 263 27.99 -5.62 -12.00
CA HIS A 263 28.81 -6.63 -12.66
C HIS A 263 28.79 -6.45 -14.19
N ALA A 264 27.61 -6.21 -14.77
CA ALA A 264 27.47 -5.92 -16.19
C ALA A 264 28.23 -4.64 -16.59
N ASP A 265 28.19 -3.59 -15.77
CA ASP A 265 28.93 -2.35 -16.00
C ASP A 265 30.46 -2.58 -15.96
N LYS A 266 30.94 -3.43 -15.03
CA LYS A 266 32.36 -3.82 -14.97
C LYS A 266 32.79 -4.61 -16.21
N GLU A 267 31.97 -5.54 -16.67
CA GLU A 267 32.25 -6.29 -17.91
C GLU A 267 32.27 -5.37 -19.14
N ALA A 268 31.32 -4.44 -19.23
CA ALA A 268 31.27 -3.45 -20.30
C ALA A 268 32.49 -2.52 -20.28
N LEU A 269 32.97 -2.13 -19.09
CA LEU A 269 34.16 -1.30 -18.93
C LEU A 269 35.42 -2.02 -19.41
N VAL A 270 35.61 -3.31 -19.10
CA VAL A 270 36.74 -4.12 -19.60
C VAL A 270 36.75 -4.20 -21.13
N VAL A 271 35.56 -4.36 -21.75
CA VAL A 271 35.45 -4.39 -23.21
C VAL A 271 35.81 -3.02 -23.83
N LEU A 272 35.33 -1.93 -23.23
CA LEU A 272 35.65 -0.57 -23.68
C LEU A 272 37.14 -0.24 -23.54
N GLU A 273 37.79 -0.67 -22.45
CA GLU A 273 39.23 -0.48 -22.27
C GLU A 273 40.04 -1.25 -23.32
N ALA A 274 39.64 -2.47 -23.67
CA ALA A 274 40.28 -3.25 -24.74
C ALA A 274 40.14 -2.56 -26.11
N GLN A 275 38.94 -2.04 -26.42
CA GLN A 275 38.70 -1.30 -27.67
C GLN A 275 39.50 0.02 -27.73
N ALA A 276 39.58 0.74 -26.61
CA ALA A 276 40.37 1.96 -26.51
C ALA A 276 41.87 1.68 -26.73
N ALA A 277 42.41 0.61 -26.14
CA ALA A 277 43.79 0.20 -26.33
C ALA A 277 44.09 -0.16 -27.80
N GLU A 278 43.18 -0.87 -28.47
CA GLU A 278 43.31 -1.21 -29.89
C GLU A 278 43.26 0.06 -30.78
N ALA A 279 42.35 0.99 -30.49
CA ALA A 279 42.26 2.27 -31.19
C ALA A 279 43.52 3.12 -30.99
N GLN A 280 44.09 3.14 -29.78
CA GLN A 280 45.34 3.84 -29.47
C GLN A 280 46.53 3.24 -30.24
N ALA A 281 46.60 1.91 -30.33
CA ALA A 281 47.64 1.23 -31.10
C ALA A 281 47.54 1.57 -32.61
N LYS A 282 46.32 1.61 -33.17
CA LYS A 282 46.08 2.02 -34.56
C LYS A 282 46.46 3.49 -34.80
N ALA A 283 46.11 4.38 -33.87
CA ALA A 283 46.46 5.80 -33.94
C ALA A 283 47.98 6.02 -33.87
N ALA A 284 48.68 5.30 -32.99
CA ALA A 284 50.13 5.34 -32.89
C ALA A 284 50.81 4.83 -34.18
N ALA A 285 50.31 3.73 -34.75
CA ALA A 285 50.81 3.20 -36.02
C ALA A 285 50.59 4.17 -37.20
N LEU A 286 49.47 4.90 -37.23
CA LEU A 286 49.21 5.94 -38.22
C LEU A 286 50.13 7.15 -38.05
N ARG A 287 50.36 7.61 -36.81
CA ARG A 287 51.31 8.71 -36.53
C ARG A 287 52.72 8.36 -36.96
N ALA A 288 53.20 7.15 -36.64
CA ALA A 288 54.51 6.68 -37.07
C ALA A 288 54.65 6.63 -38.61
N LYS A 289 53.57 6.29 -39.33
CA LYS A 289 53.55 6.35 -40.81
C LYS A 289 53.57 7.76 -41.37
N ILE A 290 53.05 8.74 -40.63
CA ILE A 290 53.04 10.15 -41.02
C ILE A 290 54.42 10.78 -40.77
N GLU A 291 55.08 10.47 -39.65
CA GLU A 291 56.42 10.98 -39.32
C GLU A 291 57.56 10.32 -40.12
N ALA A 292 57.33 9.15 -40.72
CA ALA A 292 58.28 8.47 -41.60
C ALA A 292 58.24 8.97 -43.06
N LYS A 293 57.44 10.00 -43.36
CA LYS A 293 57.38 10.72 -44.64
C LYS A 293 58.01 12.10 -44.51
#